data_AF-A0A816GPM4-F1
#
_entry.id   AF-A0A816GPM4-F1
#
_cell.length_a   1.000
_cell.length_b   1.000
_cell.length_c   1.000
_cell.angle_alpha   90.00
_cell.angle_beta   90.00
_cell.angle_gamma   90.00
#
_symmetry.space_group_name_H-M   'P 1'
#
loop_
_entity.id
_entity.type
_entity.pdbx_description
1 polymer ?
#
loop_
_entity_poly.entity_id
_entity_poly.type
_entity_poly.pdbx_seq_one_letter_code
_entity_poly.pdbx_strand_id
1 'polypeptide(L)'
;TLPSLNSIEKAIKFMNEAYTNNEKIFVHCKAGMGRSATIVLCHLVANEKMSADDALKLIKEKRPEVTATIIDFECVKQFVDSLKNELEK
;
A
#
# COMPACT_ATOMS: atom_id res chain seq x y z
N THR A 1 10.47 6.38 10.27
CA THR A 1 9.40 5.64 10.97
C THR A 1 8.52 4.97 9.94
N LEU A 2 8.28 3.67 10.09
CA LEU A 2 7.32 2.92 9.26
C LEU A 2 5.89 3.17 9.77
N PRO A 3 4.86 3.16 8.90
CA PRO A 3 3.48 3.27 9.35
C PRO A 3 3.08 2.01 10.14
N SER A 4 2.22 2.18 11.14
CA SER A 4 1.61 1.06 11.85
C SER A 4 0.48 0.45 11.02
N LEU A 5 0.10 -0.79 11.34
CA LEU A 5 -1.00 -1.50 10.66
C LEU A 5 -2.30 -0.69 10.66
N ASN A 6 -2.70 -0.16 11.82
CA ASN A 6 -3.89 0.70 11.96
C ASN A 6 -3.82 1.96 11.08
N SER A 7 -2.63 2.55 10.89
CA SER A 7 -2.47 3.69 9.98
C SER A 7 -2.63 3.29 8.52
N ILE A 8 -2.15 2.10 8.14
CA ILE A 8 -2.32 1.55 6.79
C ILE A 8 -3.80 1.29 6.51
N GLU A 9 -4.50 0.60 7.41
CA GLU A 9 -5.93 0.30 7.29
C GLU A 9 -6.77 1.57 7.16
N LYS A 10 -6.52 2.57 8.01
CA LYS A 10 -7.19 3.88 7.93
C LYS A 10 -6.93 4.58 6.61
N ALA A 11 -5.68 4.54 6.11
CA ALA A 11 -5.35 5.13 4.83
C ALA A 11 -6.08 4.43 3.68
N ILE A 12 -6.15 3.10 3.70
CA ILE A 12 -6.87 2.33 2.67
C ILE A 12 -8.36 2.62 2.71
N LYS A 13 -8.96 2.66 3.90
CA LYS A 13 -10.37 3.06 4.06
C LYS A 13 -10.62 4.46 3.50
N PHE A 14 -9.79 5.43 3.85
CA PHE A 14 -9.87 6.78 3.31
C PHE A 14 -9.75 6.80 1.77
N MET A 15 -8.82 6.03 1.21
CA MET A 15 -8.67 5.95 -0.23
C MET A 15 -9.91 5.35 -0.90
N ASN A 16 -10.48 4.31 -0.34
CA ASN A 16 -11.67 3.66 -0.87
C ASN A 16 -12.90 4.58 -0.85
N GLU A 17 -13.06 5.38 0.21
CA GLU A 17 -14.09 6.42 0.31
C GLU A 17 -13.91 7.48 -0.79
N ALA A 18 -12.69 7.99 -0.97
CA ALA A 18 -12.38 8.97 -2.01
C ALA A 18 -12.60 8.42 -3.43
N TYR A 19 -12.24 7.16 -3.71
CA TYR A 19 -12.53 6.53 -5.00
C TYR A 19 -14.05 6.37 -5.25
N THR A 20 -14.81 6.03 -4.21
CA THR A 20 -16.28 5.94 -4.30
C THR A 20 -16.90 7.30 -4.64
N ASN A 21 -16.30 8.38 -4.14
CA ASN A 21 -16.71 9.76 -4.43
C ASN A 21 -16.12 10.31 -5.75
N ASN A 22 -15.40 9.48 -6.52
CA ASN A 22 -14.74 9.86 -7.78
C ASN A 22 -13.73 11.01 -7.60
N GLU A 23 -13.06 11.06 -6.45
CA GLU A 23 -12.06 12.06 -6.09
C GLU A 23 -10.65 11.63 -6.48
N LYS A 24 -9.75 12.61 -6.60
CA LYS A 24 -8.32 12.36 -6.86
C LYS A 24 -7.54 12.36 -5.55
N ILE A 25 -6.70 11.36 -5.37
CA ILE A 25 -5.90 11.18 -4.17
C ILE A 25 -4.43 11.47 -4.47
N PHE A 26 -3.80 12.26 -3.62
CA PHE A 26 -2.37 12.51 -3.68
C PHE A 26 -1.67 11.92 -2.46
N VAL A 27 -0.85 10.90 -2.67
CA VAL A 27 -0.08 10.24 -1.60
C VAL A 27 1.37 10.72 -1.65
N HIS A 28 1.83 11.35 -0.57
CA HIS A 28 3.22 11.80 -0.46
C HIS A 28 3.82 11.52 0.92
N CYS A 29 5.14 11.51 0.98
CA CYS A 29 5.87 11.62 2.24
C CYS A 29 6.84 12.81 2.15
N LYS A 30 8.11 12.64 2.52
CA LYS A 30 9.15 13.66 2.29
C LYS A 30 9.78 13.53 0.91
N ALA A 31 10.23 12.33 0.54
CA ALA A 31 10.96 12.07 -0.70
C ALA A 31 10.23 11.11 -1.66
N GLY A 32 9.06 10.59 -1.28
CA GLY A 32 8.27 9.70 -2.13
C GLY A 32 8.75 8.25 -2.23
N MET A 33 9.91 7.88 -1.66
CA MET A 33 10.57 6.59 -1.93
C MET A 33 10.19 5.43 -0.98
N GLY A 34 9.69 5.74 0.21
CA GLY A 34 9.46 4.74 1.29
C GLY A 34 8.01 4.73 1.78
N ARG A 35 7.71 5.48 2.85
CA ARG A 35 6.40 5.49 3.54
C ARG A 35 5.19 5.64 2.62
N SER A 36 5.24 6.58 1.67
CA SER A 36 4.15 6.82 0.73
C SER A 36 3.98 5.64 -0.23
N ALA A 37 5.09 5.08 -0.72
CA ALA A 37 5.06 3.92 -1.59
C ALA A 37 4.56 2.66 -0.86
N THR A 38 4.87 2.51 0.44
CA THR A 38 4.31 1.45 1.30
C THR A 38 2.78 1.50 1.34
N ILE A 39 2.19 2.68 1.53
CA ILE A 39 0.71 2.84 1.55
C ILE A 39 0.11 2.48 0.19
N VAL A 40 0.73 2.94 -0.91
CA VAL A 40 0.28 2.60 -2.27
C VAL A 40 0.38 1.10 -2.53
N LEU A 41 1.46 0.45 -2.09
CA LEU A 41 1.64 -0.99 -2.23
C LEU A 41 0.55 -1.76 -1.50
N CYS A 42 0.30 -1.44 -0.22
CA CYS A 42 -0.78 -2.07 0.54
C CYS A 42 -2.16 -1.84 -0.10
N HIS A 43 -2.40 -0.66 -0.68
CA HIS A 43 -3.65 -0.36 -1.39
C HIS A 43 -3.86 -1.24 -2.63
N LEU A 44 -2.82 -1.43 -3.45
CA LEU A 44 -2.88 -2.29 -4.64
C LEU A 44 -3.13 -3.75 -4.25
N VAL A 45 -2.48 -4.23 -3.19
CA VAL A 45 -2.71 -5.59 -2.69
C VAL A 45 -4.16 -5.75 -2.20
N ALA A 46 -4.68 -4.77 -1.45
CA ALA A 46 -6.02 -4.86 -0.87
C ALA A 46 -7.14 -4.75 -1.92
N ASN A 47 -7.04 -3.81 -2.87
CA ASN A 47 -8.13 -3.48 -3.78
C ASN A 47 -8.00 -4.11 -5.16
N GLU A 48 -6.78 -4.29 -5.66
CA GLU A 48 -6.55 -4.90 -6.99
C GLU A 48 -6.21 -6.39 -6.92
N LYS A 49 -6.22 -6.98 -5.72
CA LYS A 49 -5.89 -8.40 -5.45
C LYS A 49 -4.55 -8.83 -6.07
N MET A 50 -3.61 -7.89 -6.19
CA MET A 50 -2.27 -8.15 -6.69
C MET A 50 -1.41 -8.79 -5.60
N SER A 51 -0.43 -9.59 -6.02
CA SER A 51 0.64 -10.01 -5.11
C SER A 51 1.48 -8.78 -4.71
N ALA A 52 2.15 -8.83 -3.56
CA ALA A 52 3.01 -7.74 -3.11
C ALA A 52 4.15 -7.46 -4.11
N ASP A 53 4.66 -8.50 -4.78
CA ASP A 53 5.67 -8.41 -5.83
C ASP A 53 5.15 -7.72 -7.10
N ASP A 54 3.94 -8.09 -7.55
CA ASP A 54 3.32 -7.47 -8.73
C ASP A 54 3.01 -5.99 -8.46
N ALA A 55 2.48 -5.70 -7.27
CA ALA A 55 2.23 -4.33 -6.83
C ALA A 55 3.54 -3.51 -6.79
N LEU A 56 4.64 -4.07 -6.27
CA LEU A 56 5.94 -3.41 -6.27
C LEU A 56 6.45 -3.16 -7.69
N LYS A 57 6.33 -4.16 -8.57
CA LYS A 57 6.75 -4.04 -9.97
C LYS A 57 6.04 -2.88 -10.66
N LEU A 58 4.71 -2.82 -10.53
CA LEU A 58 3.89 -1.75 -11.09
C LEU A 58 4.30 -0.37 -10.55
N ILE A 59 4.53 -0.27 -9.23
CA ILE A 59 5.00 0.98 -8.61
C ILE A 59 6.35 1.40 -9.18
N LYS A 60 7.31 0.48 -9.34
CA LYS A 60 8.64 0.79 -9.86
C LYS A 60 8.63 1.13 -11.36
N GLU A 61 7.73 0.54 -12.13
CA GLU A 61 7.52 0.92 -13.54
C GLU A 61 7.05 2.37 -13.68
N LYS A 62 6.21 2.84 -12.74
CA LYS A 62 5.73 4.23 -12.74
C LYS A 62 6.67 5.21 -12.02
N ARG A 63 7.41 4.73 -11.02
CA ARG A 63 8.34 5.51 -10.18
C ARG A 63 9.60 4.70 -9.86
N PRO A 64 10.64 4.79 -10.71
CA PRO A 64 11.89 4.05 -10.53
C PRO A 64 12.64 4.40 -9.23
N GLU A 65 12.38 5.58 -8.64
CA GLU A 65 13.05 6.02 -7.41
C GLU A 65 12.56 5.28 -6.16
N VAL A 66 11.45 4.55 -6.24
CA VAL A 66 10.92 3.77 -5.11
C VAL A 66 11.87 2.64 -4.77
N THR A 67 12.22 2.54 -3.49
CA THR A 67 13.11 1.49 -3.01
C THR A 67 12.40 0.14 -2.99
N ALA A 68 13.03 -0.90 -3.54
CA ALA A 68 12.44 -2.24 -3.55
C ALA A 68 12.23 -2.84 -2.15
N THR A 69 12.98 -2.36 -1.15
CA THR A 69 12.92 -2.83 0.23
C THR A 69 11.59 -2.58 0.93
N ILE A 70 10.68 -1.77 0.33
CA ILE A 70 9.36 -1.53 0.93
C ILE A 70 8.52 -2.79 1.07
N ILE A 71 8.73 -3.80 0.21
CA ILE A 71 8.01 -5.08 0.28
C ILE A 71 8.39 -5.89 1.52
N ASP A 72 9.62 -5.69 2.01
CA ASP A 72 10.16 -6.41 3.15
C ASP A 72 9.79 -5.81 4.50
N PHE A 73 9.16 -4.64 4.51
CA PHE A 73 8.75 -3.98 5.73
C PHE A 73 7.75 -4.83 6.51
N GLU A 74 7.99 -4.93 7.83
CA GLU A 74 7.17 -5.75 8.72
C GLU A 74 5.69 -5.35 8.66
N CYS A 75 5.39 -4.06 8.53
CA CYS A 75 4.01 -3.58 8.41
C CYS A 75 3.31 -4.02 7.11
N VAL A 76 4.07 -4.24 6.02
CA VAL A 76 3.51 -4.79 4.77
C VAL A 76 3.19 -6.26 4.97
N LYS A 77 4.14 -7.03 5.52
CA LYS A 77 3.96 -8.47 5.79
C LYS A 77 2.76 -8.70 6.71
N GLN A 78 2.70 -7.98 7.83
CA GLN A 78 1.56 -8.02 8.77
C GLN A 78 0.23 -7.69 8.09
N PHE A 79 0.20 -6.68 7.21
CA PHE A 79 -1.00 -6.29 6.48
C PHE A 79 -1.45 -7.33 5.45
N VAL A 80 -0.50 -7.91 4.70
CA VAL A 80 -0.81 -8.97 3.74
C VAL A 80 -1.33 -10.21 4.46
N ASP A 81 -0.76 -10.55 5.60
CA ASP A 81 -1.21 -11.68 6.42
C ASP A 81 -2.59 -11.41 7.04
N SER A 82 -2.87 -10.18 7.52
CA SER A 82 -4.20 -9.82 8.03
C SER A 82 -5.28 -9.93 6.94
N LEU A 83 -4.98 -9.53 5.70
CA LEU A 83 -5.90 -9.68 4.57
C LEU A 83 -6.18 -11.15 4.22
N LYS A 84 -5.16 -12.01 4.22
CA LYS A 84 -5.36 -13.45 3.95
C LYS A 84 -6.29 -14.09 4.97
N ASN A 85 -6.12 -13.76 6.25
CA ASN A 85 -6.97 -14.24 7.34
C ASN A 85 -8.44 -13.78 7.22
N GLU A 86 -8.70 -12.63 6.57
CA GLU A 86 -10.06 -12.16 6.29
C GLU A 86 -10.69 -12.83 5.06
N LEU A 87 -9.89 -13.25 4.08
CA LEU A 87 -10.34 -13.95 2.87
C LEU A 87 -10.63 -15.45 3.08
N GLU A 88 -10.04 -16.06 4.11
CA GLU A 88 -10.26 -17.47 4.47
C GLU A 88 -11.41 -17.69 5.48
N LYS A 89 -12.09 -16.62 5.89
CA LYS A 89 -13.30 -16.65 6.74
C LYS A 89 -14.57 -16.51 5.92
#